data_AF-A0A1E5TB37-F1
#
_entry.id   AF-A0A1E5TB37-F1
#
_cell.length_a   1.000
_cell.length_b   1.000
_cell.length_c   1.000
_cell.angle_alpha   90.00
_cell.angle_beta   90.00
_cell.angle_gamma   90.00
#
_symmetry.space_group_name_H-M   'P 1'
#
loop_
_entity.id
_entity.type
_entity.pdbx_description
1 polymer ?
#
loop_
_entity_poly.entity_id
_entity_poly.type
_entity_poly.pdbx_seq_one_letter_code
_entity_poly.pdbx_strand_id
1 'polypeptide(L)'
;MANKKNKTKIYAISILVFSLFFWFFTGVYQDTEFSDKYWFIKHKPSIHWYFRINDEDWERYEALTKQEQEKLDRYDEFVNNKLFSL
;
A
#
# COMPACT_ATOMS: atom_id res chain seq x y z
N MET A 1 -36.89 21.70 -6.24
CA MET A 1 -35.43 21.77 -5.97
C MET A 1 -34.87 20.68 -5.03
N ALA A 2 -35.68 19.79 -4.44
CA ALA A 2 -35.21 18.77 -3.47
C ALA A 2 -34.34 17.64 -4.07
N ASN A 3 -34.50 17.30 -5.35
CA ASN A 3 -33.86 16.12 -5.97
C ASN A 3 -32.35 16.31 -6.26
N LYS A 4 -31.86 17.57 -6.36
CA LYS A 4 -30.46 17.86 -6.67
C LYS A 4 -29.52 17.56 -5.49
N LYS A 5 -29.96 17.84 -4.25
CA LYS A 5 -29.19 17.61 -3.02
C LYS A 5 -28.94 16.12 -2.75
N ASN A 6 -29.89 15.25 -3.11
CA ASN A 6 -29.76 13.80 -2.90
C ASN A 6 -28.73 13.19 -3.87
N LYS A 7 -28.70 13.65 -5.12
CA LYS A 7 -27.70 13.22 -6.10
C LYS A 7 -26.28 13.61 -5.69
N THR A 8 -26.08 14.83 -5.19
CA THR A 8 -24.76 15.27 -4.69
C THR A 8 -24.27 14.41 -3.51
N LYS A 9 -25.16 14.02 -2.59
CA LYS A 9 -24.80 13.10 -1.50
C LYS A 9 -24.36 11.73 -2.01
N ILE A 10 -25.07 11.18 -3.01
CA ILE A 10 -24.73 9.89 -3.62
C ILE A 10 -23.36 9.96 -4.28
N TYR A 11 -23.07 11.01 -5.06
CA TYR A 11 -21.74 11.19 -5.66
C TYR A 11 -20.64 11.32 -4.61
N ALA A 12 -20.88 12.08 -3.53
CA ALA A 12 -19.92 12.22 -2.44
C ALA A 12 -19.61 10.87 -1.76
N ILE A 13 -20.64 10.07 -1.48
CA ILE A 13 -20.47 8.73 -0.90
C ILE A 13 -19.72 7.82 -1.86
N SER A 14 -20.06 7.84 -3.15
CA SER A 14 -19.39 7.02 -4.16
C SER A 14 -17.91 7.35 -4.28
N ILE A 15 -17.55 8.63 -4.29
CA ILE A 15 -16.15 9.09 -4.30
C ILE A 15 -15.44 8.63 -3.02
N LEU A 16 -16.08 8.75 -1.86
CA LEU A 16 -15.49 8.34 -0.59
C LEU A 16 -15.21 6.82 -0.55
N VAL A 17 -16.17 6.00 -1.01
CA VAL A 17 -16.00 4.56 -1.10
C VAL A 17 -14.89 4.19 -2.10
N PHE A 18 -14.84 4.87 -3.25
CA PHE A 18 -13.79 4.64 -4.24
C PHE A 18 -12.41 5.03 -3.72
N SER A 19 -12.27 6.17 -3.04
CA SER A 19 -11.01 6.60 -2.43
C SER A 19 -10.55 5.64 -1.33
N LEU A 20 -11.47 5.12 -0.51
CA LEU A 20 -11.14 4.09 0.48
C LEU A 20 -10.67 2.81 -0.20
N PHE A 21 -11.37 2.35 -1.25
CA PHE A 21 -10.98 1.18 -2.00
C PHE A 21 -9.58 1.36 -2.63
N PHE A 22 -9.33 2.51 -3.25
CA PHE A 22 -8.02 2.85 -3.78
C PHE A 22 -6.94 2.83 -2.68
N TRP A 23 -7.25 3.36 -1.49
CA TRP A 23 -6.35 3.35 -0.35
C TRP A 23 -6.02 1.92 0.15
N PHE A 24 -7.01 1.03 0.19
CA PHE A 24 -6.81 -0.35 0.62
C PHE A 24 -5.98 -1.17 -0.35
N PHE A 25 -6.10 -0.92 -1.66
CA PHE A 25 -5.50 -1.74 -2.71
C PHE A 25 -4.24 -1.17 -3.34
N THR A 26 -3.84 0.05 -2.97
CA THR A 26 -2.61 0.65 -3.50
C THR A 26 -1.67 1.00 -2.35
N GLY A 27 -0.42 1.27 -2.66
CA GLY A 27 0.59 1.54 -1.66
C GLY A 27 1.83 2.19 -2.25
N VAL A 28 2.69 2.68 -1.36
CA VAL A 28 4.00 3.21 -1.71
C VAL A 28 5.04 2.35 -1.01
N TYR A 29 5.99 1.83 -1.76
CA TYR A 29 7.17 1.18 -1.24
C TYR A 29 8.37 2.09 -1.43
N GLN A 30 9.24 2.21 -0.41
CA GLN A 30 10.54 2.85 -0.56
C GLN A 30 11.63 1.79 -0.55
N ASP A 31 12.39 1.79 -1.63
CA ASP A 31 13.64 1.05 -1.72
C ASP A 31 14.73 1.85 -1.01
N THR A 32 15.45 1.20 -0.10
CA THR A 32 16.52 1.85 0.65
C THR A 32 17.85 1.81 -0.09
N GLU A 33 18.01 0.94 -1.09
CA GLU A 33 19.22 0.87 -1.92
C GLU A 33 19.35 2.13 -2.80
N PHE A 34 18.24 2.64 -3.32
CA PHE A 34 18.21 3.83 -4.20
C PHE A 34 17.48 5.04 -3.58
N SER A 35 16.90 4.88 -2.39
CA SER A 35 15.98 5.85 -1.76
C SER A 35 14.72 6.18 -2.57
N ASP A 36 14.50 5.47 -3.68
CA ASP A 36 13.39 5.69 -4.59
C ASP A 36 12.07 5.17 -4.04
N LYS A 37 10.99 5.84 -4.43
CA LYS A 37 9.62 5.52 -4.01
C LYS A 37 8.84 4.97 -5.19
N TYR A 38 8.37 3.75 -5.03
CA TYR A 38 7.61 3.02 -6.02
C TYR A 38 6.14 2.96 -5.60
N TRP A 39 5.26 3.33 -6.52
CA TRP A 39 3.83 3.11 -6.34
C TRP A 39 3.47 1.72 -6.86
N PHE A 40 2.69 0.97 -6.09
CA PHE A 40 2.30 -0.39 -6.46
C PHE A 40 0.85 -0.69 -6.08
N ILE A 41 0.29 -1.71 -6.73
CA ILE A 41 -1.03 -2.24 -6.43
C ILE A 41 -0.83 -3.46 -5.53
N LYS A 42 -1.41 -3.43 -4.34
CA LYS A 42 -1.33 -4.53 -3.38
C LYS A 42 -2.12 -5.73 -3.90
N HIS A 43 -1.57 -6.92 -3.69
CA HIS A 43 -2.27 -8.16 -4.04
C HIS A 43 -3.54 -8.40 -3.19
N LYS A 44 -3.54 -7.90 -1.95
CA LYS A 44 -4.66 -7.99 -1.00
C LYS A 44 -4.92 -6.63 -0.33
N PRO A 45 -6.16 -6.34 0.09
CA PRO A 45 -6.46 -5.10 0.79
C PRO A 45 -5.72 -5.04 2.13
N SER A 46 -5.05 -3.92 2.39
CA SER A 46 -4.33 -3.68 3.64
C SER A 46 -4.44 -2.23 4.10
N ILE A 47 -4.55 -2.05 5.41
CA ILE A 47 -4.49 -0.74 6.10
C ILE A 47 -3.07 -0.14 5.99
N HIS A 48 -2.05 -0.96 5.78
CA HIS A 48 -0.67 -0.49 5.64
C HIS A 48 -0.48 0.13 4.26
N TRP A 49 -0.27 1.44 4.20
CA TRP A 49 -0.07 2.17 2.94
C TRP A 49 1.39 2.23 2.51
N TYR A 50 2.30 2.26 3.48
CA TYR A 50 3.72 2.49 3.25
C TYR A 50 4.55 1.28 3.67
N PHE A 51 5.44 0.86 2.79
CA PHE A 51 6.35 -0.27 2.98
C PHE A 51 7.78 0.21 2.77
N ARG A 52 8.72 -0.25 3.60
CA ARG A 52 10.14 0.03 3.46
C ARG A 52 10.89 -1.26 3.70
N ILE A 53 11.83 -1.58 2.83
CA ILE A 53 12.76 -2.71 3.01
C ILE A 53 14.17 -2.25 2.74
N ASN A 54 15.11 -2.79 3.51
CA ASN A 54 16.49 -2.96 3.06
C ASN A 54 16.67 -4.37 2.52
N ASP A 55 17.16 -4.49 1.29
CA ASP A 55 17.36 -5.80 0.67
C ASP A 55 18.37 -6.65 1.47
N GLU A 56 19.31 -6.02 2.19
CA GLU A 56 20.21 -6.67 3.16
C GLU A 56 19.47 -7.35 4.34
N ASP A 57 18.26 -6.89 4.69
CA ASP A 57 17.48 -7.45 5.79
C ASP A 57 17.01 -8.88 5.45
N TRP A 58 16.77 -9.20 4.17
CA TRP A 58 16.42 -10.55 3.74
C TRP A 58 17.53 -11.56 3.97
N GLU A 59 18.80 -11.18 3.76
CA GLU A 59 19.95 -12.06 3.97
C GLU A 59 20.17 -12.39 5.46
N ARG A 60 19.67 -11.54 6.35
CA ARG A 60 19.82 -11.66 7.80
C ARG A 60 18.49 -11.87 8.51
N TYR A 61 17.46 -12.35 7.80
CA TYR A 61 16.10 -12.48 8.33
C TYR A 61 16.04 -13.14 9.71
N GLU A 62 16.76 -14.24 9.92
CA GLU A 62 16.77 -14.97 11.20
C GLU A 62 17.41 -14.18 12.35
N ALA A 63 18.28 -13.22 12.05
CA ALA A 63 18.95 -12.35 13.01
C ALA A 63 18.17 -11.07 13.33
N LEU A 64 17.09 -10.79 12.59
CA LEU A 64 16.23 -9.63 12.80
C LEU A 64 15.33 -9.80 14.02
N THR A 65 14.82 -8.69 14.55
CA THR A 65 13.77 -8.72 15.55
C THR A 65 12.46 -9.22 14.93
N LYS A 66 11.56 -9.78 15.74
CA LYS A 66 10.23 -10.21 15.28
C LYS A 66 9.45 -9.10 14.56
N GLN A 67 9.62 -7.84 14.98
CA GLN A 67 8.94 -6.71 14.35
C GLN A 67 9.48 -6.39 12.95
N GLU A 68 10.77 -6.63 12.72
CA GLU A 68 11.41 -6.44 11.42
C GLU A 68 11.08 -7.60 10.48
N GLN A 69 11.09 -8.84 10.98
CA GLN A 69 10.58 -10.01 10.26
C GLN A 69 9.12 -9.80 9.81
N GLU A 70 8.24 -9.34 10.70
CA GLU A 70 6.84 -9.06 10.34
C GLU A 70 6.68 -7.95 9.29
N LYS A 71 7.65 -7.03 9.17
CA LYS A 71 7.64 -6.03 8.09
C LYS A 71 8.02 -6.65 6.75
N LEU A 72 9.04 -7.50 6.74
CA LEU A 72 9.46 -8.23 5.55
C LEU A 72 8.38 -9.20 5.07
N ASP A 73 7.78 -9.98 5.97
CA ASP A 73 6.69 -10.91 5.65
C ASP A 73 5.48 -10.18 5.07
N ARG A 74 5.12 -9.02 5.65
CA ARG A 74 4.04 -8.20 5.09
C ARG A 74 4.41 -7.61 3.73
N TYR A 75 5.67 -7.25 3.51
CA TYR A 75 6.05 -6.82 2.18
C TYR A 75 5.87 -7.95 1.17
N ASP A 76 6.38 -9.14 1.46
CA ASP A 76 6.25 -10.29 0.56
C ASP A 76 4.78 -10.66 0.31
N GLU A 77 3.93 -10.56 1.33
CA GLU A 77 2.51 -10.83 1.20
C GLU A 77 1.76 -9.79 0.34
N PHE A 78 2.08 -8.49 0.50
CA PHE A 78 1.29 -7.42 -0.11
C PHE A 78 1.91 -6.85 -1.40
N VAL A 79 3.22 -6.93 -1.58
CA VAL A 79 3.96 -6.36 -2.70
C VAL A 79 4.33 -7.47 -3.68
N ASN A 80 3.38 -7.83 -4.54
CA ASN A 80 3.60 -8.84 -5.57
C ASN A 80 3.56 -8.19 -6.95
N ASN A 81 4.60 -8.42 -7.76
CA ASN A 81 4.88 -7.77 -9.06
C ASN A 81 5.12 -6.25 -9.00
N LYS A 82 6.40 -5.84 -9.01
CA LYS A 82 6.84 -4.45 -9.20
C LYS A 82 6.31 -3.94 -10.55
N LEU A 83 5.22 -3.16 -10.54
CA LEU A 83 4.54 -2.74 -11.77
C LEU A 83 5.27 -1.63 -12.52
N PHE A 84 5.88 -0.65 -11.83
CA PHE A 84 6.61 0.47 -12.46
C PHE A 84 7.70 1.07 -11.55
N SER A 85 8.85 1.41 -12.14
CA SER A 85 9.85 2.31 -11.55
C SER A 85 9.52 3.76 -11.91
N LEU A 86 9.52 4.66 -10.92
CA LEU A 86 9.22 6.09 -11.08
C LEU A 86 10.51 6.90 -11.25
#